data_AF-A0A151TKJ1-F1
#
_entry.id   AF-A0A151TKJ1-F1
#
_cell.length_a   1.000
_cell.length_b   1.000
_cell.length_c   1.000
_cell.angle_alpha   90.00
_cell.angle_beta   90.00
_cell.angle_gamma   90.00
#
_symmetry.space_group_name_H-M   'P 1'
#
loop_
_entity.id
_entity.type
_entity.pdbx_description
1 polymer ?
#
loop_
_entity_poly.entity_id
_entity_poly.type
_entity_poly.pdbx_seq_one_letter_code
_entity_poly.pdbx_strand_id
1 'polypeptide(L)'
;FKIDKIWINEDFKADYNKEKRNWYFSTFTTKKTIDFRTLYYNFMEEQEINIYFFDWFENFCKDNKIDYPFEKLINPLSNTSTNWTTIDNKTIKSKYPPTLGIKFTIDNSEVEASPYKIINETEKEVNKKDIKKLHFQINYSNIMLEIMSKQLIRIENQEHASSSTSTALIKPLVKPIY
;
A
#
# COMPACT_ATOMS: atom_id res chain seq x y z
N PHE A 1 3.45 -16.44 26.63
CA PHE A 1 4.17 -15.35 25.93
C PHE A 1 4.88 -14.37 26.89
N LYS A 2 5.98 -13.70 26.47
CA LYS A 2 6.65 -12.63 27.25
C LYS A 2 6.84 -11.38 26.38
N ILE A 3 6.26 -10.27 26.81
CA ILE A 3 6.29 -9.00 26.08
C ILE A 3 7.66 -8.35 26.18
N ASP A 4 8.24 -7.98 25.04
CA ASP A 4 9.50 -7.23 25.00
C ASP A 4 9.26 -5.73 25.22
N LYS A 5 9.14 -5.38 26.51
CA LYS A 5 8.92 -4.00 26.94
C LYS A 5 10.11 -3.08 26.62
N ILE A 6 11.31 -3.61 26.41
CA ILE A 6 12.49 -2.80 26.10
C ILE A 6 12.37 -2.33 24.65
N TRP A 7 12.19 -3.28 23.74
CA TRP A 7 12.04 -3.03 22.31
C TRP A 7 10.88 -2.08 21.98
N ILE A 8 9.72 -2.31 22.61
CA ILE A 8 8.55 -1.45 22.44
C ILE A 8 8.83 -0.02 22.93
N ASN A 9 9.54 0.12 24.05
CA ASN A 9 9.83 1.42 24.64
C ASN A 9 10.89 2.19 23.83
N GLU A 10 11.82 1.48 23.19
CA GLU A 10 12.78 2.07 22.25
C GLU A 10 12.05 2.65 21.03
N ASP A 11 11.20 1.88 20.36
CA ASP A 11 10.38 2.38 19.25
C ASP A 11 9.46 3.52 19.70
N PHE A 12 8.80 3.36 20.84
CA PHE A 12 7.91 4.39 21.35
C PHE A 12 8.65 5.70 21.56
N LYS A 13 9.91 5.69 22.04
CA LYS A 13 10.74 6.87 22.28
C LYS A 13 11.51 7.36 21.06
N ALA A 14 11.56 6.60 19.97
CA ALA A 14 12.30 6.95 18.77
C ALA A 14 11.89 8.32 18.21
N ASP A 15 12.83 9.02 17.58
CA ASP A 15 12.62 10.39 17.14
C ASP A 15 11.52 10.52 16.07
N TYR A 16 11.39 9.52 15.18
CA TYR A 16 10.33 9.50 14.16
C TYR A 16 8.92 9.40 14.75
N ASN A 17 8.78 8.86 15.97
CA ASN A 17 7.50 8.76 16.67
C ASN A 17 7.21 10.00 17.56
N LYS A 18 8.08 11.00 17.59
CA LYS A 18 7.96 12.18 18.47
C LYS A 18 6.66 12.96 18.24
N GLU A 19 6.28 13.17 16.98
CA GLU A 19 5.05 13.90 16.64
C GLU A 19 3.80 13.12 17.07
N LYS A 20 3.78 11.80 16.81
CA LYS A 20 2.71 10.89 17.26
C LYS A 20 2.57 10.90 18.78
N ARG A 21 3.69 10.83 19.51
CA ARG A 21 3.72 10.93 20.99
C ARG A 21 3.14 12.25 21.47
N ASN A 22 3.63 13.37 20.93
CA ASN A 22 3.19 14.70 21.34
C ASN A 22 1.69 14.87 21.14
N TRP A 23 1.19 14.47 19.96
CA TRP A 23 -0.23 14.50 19.68
C TRP A 23 -1.02 13.59 20.62
N TYR A 24 -0.58 12.34 20.81
CA TYR A 24 -1.26 11.38 21.69
C TYR A 24 -1.46 11.93 23.12
N PHE A 25 -0.41 12.51 23.71
CA PHE A 25 -0.50 13.11 25.03
C PHE A 25 -1.22 14.46 25.07
N SER A 26 -1.31 15.18 23.93
CA SER A 26 -2.08 16.42 23.83
C SER A 26 -3.59 16.17 23.64
N THR A 27 -3.96 15.07 23.00
CA THR A 27 -5.34 14.75 22.60
C THR A 27 -6.10 14.00 23.70
N PHE A 28 -5.42 13.07 24.40
CA PHE A 28 -6.06 12.21 25.38
C PHE A 28 -5.69 12.59 26.81
N THR A 29 -6.68 12.53 27.70
CA THR A 29 -6.45 12.72 29.13
C THR A 29 -5.65 11.54 29.70
N THR A 30 -4.95 11.78 30.82
CA THR A 30 -4.14 10.76 31.49
C THR A 30 -4.91 9.46 31.76
N LYS A 31 -6.20 9.58 32.14
CA LYS A 31 -7.07 8.41 32.37
C LYS A 31 -7.21 7.56 31.10
N LYS A 32 -7.56 8.17 29.96
CA LYS A 32 -7.67 7.46 28.68
C LYS A 32 -6.35 6.84 28.24
N THR A 33 -5.21 7.50 28.48
CA THR A 33 -3.91 6.94 28.12
C THR A 33 -3.57 5.67 28.92
N ILE A 34 -3.99 5.60 30.19
CA ILE A 34 -3.83 4.40 31.02
C ILE A 34 -4.75 3.28 30.50
N ASP A 35 -5.99 3.63 30.13
CA ASP A 35 -6.93 2.67 29.56
C ASP A 35 -6.39 2.06 28.25
N PHE A 36 -5.89 2.89 27.33
CA PHE A 36 -5.26 2.44 26.07
C PHE A 36 -4.03 1.57 26.31
N ARG A 37 -3.18 1.94 27.28
CA ARG A 37 -2.03 1.14 27.65
C ARG A 37 -2.45 -0.25 28.15
N THR A 38 -3.52 -0.32 28.94
CA THR A 38 -4.04 -1.58 29.47
C THR A 38 -4.60 -2.46 28.34
N LEU A 39 -5.40 -1.89 27.45
CA LEU A 39 -5.93 -2.57 26.26
C LEU A 39 -4.81 -3.12 25.37
N TYR A 40 -3.75 -2.33 25.16
CA TYR A 40 -2.60 -2.71 24.36
C TYR A 40 -1.84 -3.92 24.93
N TYR A 41 -1.58 -3.95 26.24
CA TYR A 41 -0.92 -5.09 26.86
C TYR A 41 -1.80 -6.34 26.85
N ASN A 42 -3.10 -6.20 27.13
CA ASN A 42 -4.04 -7.33 27.06
C ASN A 42 -4.07 -7.93 25.66
N PHE A 43 -4.13 -7.09 24.62
CA PHE A 43 -4.09 -7.55 23.22
C PHE A 43 -2.81 -8.35 22.91
N MET A 44 -1.65 -7.88 23.35
CA MET A 44 -0.39 -8.61 23.13
C MET A 44 -0.32 -9.93 23.88
N GLU A 45 -0.87 -10.00 25.09
CA GLU A 45 -0.94 -11.26 25.86
C GLU A 45 -1.90 -12.26 25.20
N GLU A 46 -3.07 -11.80 24.74
CA GLU A 46 -4.07 -12.64 24.09
C GLU A 46 -3.60 -13.19 22.74
N GLN A 47 -2.94 -12.36 21.94
CA GLN A 47 -2.48 -12.75 20.60
C GLN A 47 -1.08 -13.38 20.61
N GLU A 48 -0.38 -13.33 21.74
CA GLU A 48 1.03 -13.76 21.87
C GLU A 48 1.97 -13.12 20.84
N ILE A 49 1.76 -11.83 20.51
CA ILE A 49 2.59 -11.08 19.55
C ILE A 49 3.22 -9.84 20.18
N ASN A 50 4.43 -9.48 19.73
CA ASN A 50 5.01 -8.17 20.01
C ASN A 50 4.71 -7.26 18.81
N ILE A 51 4.01 -6.16 19.06
CA ILE A 51 3.65 -5.16 18.05
C ILE A 51 3.95 -3.77 18.62
N TYR A 52 4.38 -2.83 17.79
CA TYR A 52 4.62 -1.45 18.25
C TYR A 52 3.32 -0.76 18.68
N PHE A 53 3.42 0.13 19.67
CA PHE A 53 2.25 0.80 20.24
C PHE A 53 1.48 1.63 19.20
N PHE A 54 2.18 2.44 18.40
CA PHE A 54 1.51 3.30 17.42
C PHE A 54 0.89 2.54 16.25
N ASP A 55 1.43 1.37 15.91
CA ASP A 55 0.85 0.51 14.86
C ASP A 55 -0.43 -0.17 15.35
N TRP A 56 -0.42 -0.66 16.59
CA TRP A 56 -1.65 -1.15 17.24
C TRP A 56 -2.68 -0.01 17.41
N PHE A 57 -2.22 1.16 17.86
CA PHE A 57 -3.09 2.30 18.16
C PHE A 57 -3.76 2.87 16.90
N GLU A 58 -3.07 2.87 15.76
CA GLU A 58 -3.67 3.26 14.48
C GLU A 58 -4.86 2.37 14.13
N ASN A 59 -4.72 1.04 14.25
CA ASN A 59 -5.81 0.10 14.00
C ASN A 59 -6.95 0.28 15.02
N PHE A 60 -6.61 0.47 16.29
CA PHE A 60 -7.60 0.76 17.32
C PHE A 60 -8.39 2.05 17.02
N CYS A 61 -7.73 3.11 16.55
CA CYS A 61 -8.38 4.35 16.16
C CYS A 61 -9.36 4.16 14.98
N LYS A 62 -8.98 3.34 13.99
CA LYS A 62 -9.85 2.98 12.85
C LYS A 62 -11.14 2.29 13.32
N ASP A 63 -11.00 1.26 14.14
CA ASP A 63 -12.14 0.48 14.64
C ASP A 63 -13.09 1.33 15.51
N ASN A 64 -12.53 2.27 16.28
CA ASN A 64 -13.27 3.12 17.21
C ASN A 64 -13.64 4.49 16.62
N LYS A 65 -13.40 4.73 15.32
CA LYS A 65 -13.69 5.99 14.61
C LYS A 65 -13.10 7.22 15.31
N ILE A 66 -11.89 7.09 15.82
CA ILE A 66 -11.14 8.19 16.43
C ILE A 66 -10.38 8.93 15.33
N ASP A 67 -10.52 10.25 15.28
CA ASP A 67 -9.78 11.10 14.34
C ASP A 67 -8.27 11.06 14.66
N TYR A 68 -7.52 10.32 13.85
CA TYR A 68 -6.10 10.10 14.02
C TYR A 68 -5.33 10.74 12.85
N PRO A 69 -4.64 11.87 13.05
CA PRO A 69 -4.05 12.66 11.96
C PRO A 69 -2.79 12.03 11.35
N PHE A 70 -2.24 10.99 11.98
CA PHE A 70 -1.12 10.21 11.45
C PHE A 70 -1.58 8.87 10.91
N GLU A 71 -2.88 8.71 10.65
CA GLU A 71 -3.37 7.56 9.93
C GLU A 71 -2.53 7.45 8.67
N LYS A 72 -1.77 6.37 8.56
CA LYS A 72 -1.21 6.01 7.27
C LYS A 72 -2.45 5.66 6.46
N LEU A 73 -2.92 6.62 5.67
CA LEU A 73 -3.68 6.36 4.46
C LEU A 73 -2.75 5.57 3.54
N ILE A 74 -2.48 4.31 3.90
CA ILE A 74 -2.06 3.30 2.96
C ILE A 74 -3.31 3.08 2.14
N ASN A 75 -3.56 3.98 1.20
CA ASN A 75 -4.33 3.64 0.04
C ASN A 75 -3.31 3.15 -0.99
N PRO A 76 -2.97 1.84 -1.02
CA PRO A 76 -2.19 1.28 -2.11
C PRO A 76 -2.93 1.42 -3.47
N LEU A 77 -4.17 1.95 -3.46
CA LEU A 77 -4.99 2.32 -4.61
C LEU A 77 -5.15 3.83 -4.82
N SER A 78 -4.18 4.72 -4.55
CA SER A 78 -4.31 6.08 -5.12
C SER A 78 -4.51 5.94 -6.64
N ASN A 79 -5.74 6.24 -7.08
CA ASN A 79 -6.34 5.66 -8.28
C ASN A 79 -5.69 6.22 -9.54
N THR A 80 -4.64 5.57 -10.03
CA THR A 80 -4.14 5.78 -11.38
C THR A 80 -4.88 4.82 -12.31
N SER A 81 -6.14 5.15 -12.62
CA SER A 81 -6.87 4.45 -13.68
C SER A 81 -6.06 4.56 -14.98
N THR A 82 -5.71 3.44 -15.59
CA THR A 82 -4.95 3.40 -16.84
C THR A 82 -5.92 3.21 -18.00
N ASN A 83 -5.66 3.89 -19.12
CA ASN A 83 -6.39 3.67 -20.37
C ASN A 83 -5.79 2.43 -21.05
N TRP A 84 -6.63 1.43 -21.31
CA TRP A 84 -6.27 0.21 -22.01
C TRP A 84 -6.92 0.20 -23.38
N THR A 85 -6.15 -0.08 -24.42
CA THR A 85 -6.69 -0.31 -25.77
C THR A 85 -6.96 -1.79 -25.94
N THR A 86 -8.21 -2.17 -26.22
CA THR A 86 -8.57 -3.55 -26.51
C THR A 86 -8.07 -3.96 -27.90
N ILE A 87 -8.06 -5.27 -28.19
CA ILE A 87 -7.77 -5.79 -29.54
C ILE A 87 -8.72 -5.19 -30.60
N ASP A 88 -9.96 -4.86 -30.21
CA ASP A 88 -10.95 -4.19 -31.05
C ASP A 88 -10.77 -2.67 -31.17
N ASN A 89 -9.62 -2.13 -30.75
CA ASN A 89 -9.29 -0.70 -30.71
C ASN A 89 -10.26 0.16 -29.87
N LYS A 90 -10.93 -0.42 -28.87
CA LYS A 90 -11.74 0.33 -27.91
C LYS A 90 -10.87 0.71 -26.72
N THR A 91 -11.00 1.95 -26.25
CA THR A 91 -10.32 2.39 -25.03
C THR A 91 -11.20 2.14 -23.82
N ILE A 92 -10.69 1.42 -22.82
CA ILE A 92 -11.35 1.21 -21.54
C ILE A 92 -10.50 1.72 -20.40
N LYS A 93 -11.14 2.33 -19.41
CA LYS A 93 -10.46 2.79 -18.19
C LYS A 93 -10.54 1.70 -17.14
N SER A 94 -9.40 1.20 -16.71
CA SER A 94 -9.33 0.21 -15.65
C SER A 94 -8.05 0.40 -14.83
N LYS A 95 -8.15 0.11 -13.53
CA LYS A 95 -6.98 0.13 -12.64
C LYS A 95 -6.00 -1.01 -12.96
N TYR A 96 -6.55 -2.15 -13.34
CA TYR A 96 -5.79 -3.36 -13.66
C TYR A 96 -6.00 -3.74 -15.13
N PRO A 97 -5.08 -4.53 -15.71
CA PRO A 97 -5.30 -5.13 -17.02
C PRO A 97 -6.69 -5.80 -17.07
N PRO A 98 -7.46 -5.55 -18.13
CA PRO A 98 -8.83 -6.02 -18.25
C PRO A 98 -8.88 -7.51 -18.57
N THR A 99 -10.01 -8.16 -18.27
CA THR A 99 -10.25 -9.57 -18.66
C THR A 99 -10.38 -9.77 -20.18
N LEU A 100 -10.42 -8.69 -20.94
CA LEU A 100 -10.43 -8.66 -22.40
C LEU A 100 -9.00 -8.63 -22.95
N GLY A 101 -8.84 -9.09 -24.19
CA GLY A 101 -7.56 -8.93 -24.89
C GLY A 101 -7.23 -7.46 -25.14
N ILE A 102 -5.96 -7.10 -24.98
CA ILE A 102 -5.43 -5.74 -25.12
C ILE A 102 -4.30 -5.67 -26.14
N LYS A 103 -4.09 -4.46 -26.66
CA LYS A 103 -2.99 -4.05 -27.52
C LYS A 103 -2.17 -2.98 -26.84
N PHE A 104 -0.86 -3.10 -26.95
CA PHE A 104 0.10 -2.13 -26.41
C PHE A 104 1.37 -2.11 -27.27
N THR A 105 2.19 -1.08 -27.10
CA THR A 105 3.39 -0.90 -27.91
C THR A 105 4.63 -1.09 -27.05
N ILE A 106 5.53 -1.97 -27.48
CA ILE A 106 6.89 -2.14 -26.92
C ILE A 106 7.87 -1.85 -28.06
N ASP A 107 8.80 -0.92 -27.86
CA ASP A 107 9.86 -0.59 -28.83
C ASP A 107 9.33 -0.43 -30.27
N ASN A 108 8.29 0.40 -30.43
CA ASN A 108 7.56 0.66 -31.68
C ASN A 108 6.87 -0.55 -32.34
N SER A 109 6.80 -1.69 -31.66
CA SER A 109 6.10 -2.88 -32.12
C SER A 109 4.77 -3.04 -31.37
N GLU A 110 3.68 -3.24 -32.11
CA GLU A 110 2.38 -3.56 -31.51
C GLU A 110 2.35 -5.01 -31.03
N VAL A 111 2.00 -5.19 -29.77
CA VAL A 111 1.93 -6.48 -29.09
C VAL A 111 0.52 -6.69 -28.55
N GLU A 112 0.01 -7.91 -28.74
CA GLU A 112 -1.28 -8.35 -28.20
C GLU A 112 -1.07 -9.18 -26.94
N ALA A 113 -1.99 -9.03 -25.98
CA ALA A 113 -2.03 -9.79 -24.74
C ALA A 113 -3.46 -10.19 -24.38
N SER A 114 -3.66 -11.38 -23.82
CA SER A 114 -4.99 -11.88 -23.41
C SER A 114 -4.88 -12.74 -22.15
N PRO A 115 -5.75 -12.55 -21.14
CA PRO A 115 -5.64 -13.25 -19.86
C PRO A 115 -5.95 -14.73 -19.94
N TYR A 116 -6.99 -15.09 -20.68
CA TYR A 116 -7.51 -16.44 -20.74
C TYR A 116 -7.40 -17.04 -22.14
N LYS A 117 -7.10 -18.33 -22.16
CA LYS A 117 -7.18 -19.19 -23.33
C LYS A 117 -8.28 -20.22 -23.10
N ILE A 118 -9.23 -20.31 -24.02
CA ILE A 118 -10.14 -21.45 -24.11
C ILE A 118 -9.57 -22.39 -25.18
N ILE A 119 -9.31 -23.64 -24.79
CA ILE A 119 -8.90 -24.73 -25.67
C ILE A 119 -10.16 -25.50 -26.01
N ASN A 120 -10.41 -25.75 -27.29
CA ASN A 120 -11.46 -26.66 -27.70
C ASN A 120 -10.91 -28.09 -27.57
N GLU A 121 -11.42 -28.86 -26.61
CA GLU A 121 -10.98 -30.24 -26.35
C GLU A 121 -11.20 -31.20 -27.54
N THR A 122 -12.01 -30.78 -28.51
CA THR A 122 -12.25 -31.51 -29.76
C THR A 122 -11.09 -31.45 -30.75
N GLU A 123 -10.18 -30.47 -30.63
CA GLU A 123 -8.98 -30.37 -31.47
C GLU A 123 -7.86 -31.24 -30.86
N LYS A 124 -7.58 -32.39 -31.49
CA LYS A 124 -6.58 -33.36 -31.02
C LYS A 124 -5.12 -32.93 -31.21
N GLU A 125 -4.87 -31.96 -32.10
CA GLU A 125 -3.52 -31.53 -32.47
C GLU A 125 -3.32 -30.03 -32.21
N VAL A 126 -2.14 -29.68 -31.69
CA VAL A 126 -1.76 -28.29 -31.39
C VAL A 126 -1.48 -27.55 -32.69
N ASN A 127 -2.24 -26.48 -32.95
CA ASN A 127 -2.02 -25.63 -34.13
C ASN A 127 -1.15 -24.40 -33.76
N LYS A 128 -0.53 -23.77 -34.76
CA LYS A 128 0.14 -22.47 -34.66
C LYS A 128 -0.72 -21.40 -33.96
N LYS A 129 -2.06 -21.47 -34.11
CA LYS A 129 -3.01 -20.60 -33.39
C LYS A 129 -2.93 -20.78 -31.87
N ASP A 130 -2.74 -21.99 -31.39
CA ASP A 130 -2.60 -22.29 -29.96
C ASP A 130 -1.31 -21.76 -29.37
N ILE A 131 -0.23 -21.84 -30.13
CA ILE A 131 1.07 -21.28 -29.76
C ILE A 131 0.97 -19.75 -29.67
N LYS A 132 0.34 -19.09 -30.66
CA LYS A 132 0.09 -17.64 -30.61
C LYS A 132 -0.71 -17.22 -29.38
N LYS A 133 -1.78 -17.96 -29.05
CA LYS A 133 -2.58 -17.70 -27.83
C LYS A 133 -1.73 -17.80 -26.55
N LEU A 134 -0.77 -18.74 -26.51
CA LEU A 134 0.14 -18.89 -25.37
C LEU A 134 1.11 -17.70 -25.27
N HIS A 135 1.64 -17.20 -26.39
CA HIS A 135 2.43 -15.95 -26.39
C HIS A 135 1.62 -14.76 -25.86
N PHE A 136 0.37 -14.60 -26.29
CA PHE A 136 -0.50 -13.52 -25.80
C PHE A 136 -0.77 -13.64 -24.30
N GLN A 137 -0.90 -14.86 -23.79
CA GLN A 137 -1.08 -15.10 -22.36
C GLN A 137 0.16 -14.76 -21.54
N ILE A 138 1.35 -15.15 -22.02
CA ILE A 138 2.61 -14.80 -21.36
C ILE A 138 2.79 -13.28 -21.30
N ASN A 139 2.52 -12.58 -22.40
CA ASN A 139 2.57 -11.12 -22.44
C ASN A 139 1.63 -10.51 -21.40
N TYR A 140 0.42 -11.06 -21.25
CA TYR A 140 -0.53 -10.61 -20.25
C TYR A 140 -0.01 -10.79 -18.82
N SER A 141 0.55 -11.96 -18.50
CA SER A 141 1.16 -12.23 -17.19
C SER A 141 2.33 -11.29 -16.89
N ASN A 142 3.17 -10.99 -17.88
CA ASN A 142 4.30 -10.07 -17.72
C ASN A 142 3.83 -8.64 -17.38
N ILE A 143 2.76 -8.17 -18.03
CA ILE A 143 2.15 -6.86 -17.70
C ILE A 143 1.67 -6.85 -16.26
N MET A 144 1.00 -7.91 -15.80
CA MET A 144 0.54 -8.01 -14.41
C MET A 144 1.71 -7.94 -13.42
N LEU A 145 2.79 -8.68 -13.68
CA LEU A 145 3.99 -8.67 -12.84
C LEU A 145 4.65 -7.28 -12.79
N GLU A 146 4.76 -6.60 -13.92
CA GLU A 146 5.31 -5.25 -14.00
C GLU A 146 4.48 -4.25 -13.18
N ILE A 147 3.15 -4.33 -13.28
CA ILE A 147 2.24 -3.47 -12.50
C ILE A 147 2.37 -3.74 -11.01
N MET A 148 2.44 -5.00 -10.59
CA MET A 148 2.67 -5.36 -9.19
C MET A 148 4.03 -4.85 -8.71
N SER A 149 5.10 -5.02 -9.49
CA SER A 149 6.43 -4.49 -9.18
C SER A 149 6.42 -2.97 -9.00
N LYS A 150 5.78 -2.23 -9.92
CA LYS A 150 5.60 -0.78 -9.82
C LYS A 150 4.83 -0.37 -8.56
N GLN A 151 3.82 -1.15 -8.17
CA GLN A 151 3.06 -0.91 -6.94
C GLN A 151 3.91 -1.17 -5.69
N LEU A 152 4.70 -2.25 -5.67
CA LEU A 152 5.62 -2.57 -4.58
C LEU A 152 6.70 -1.48 -4.41
N ILE A 153 7.32 -1.04 -5.51
CA ILE A 153 8.30 0.06 -5.50
C ILE A 153 7.68 1.35 -4.96
N ARG A 154 6.40 1.65 -5.27
CA ARG A 154 5.71 2.83 -4.71
C ARG A 154 5.53 2.71 -3.20
N ILE A 155 5.18 1.52 -2.71
CA ILE A 155 5.03 1.26 -1.28
C ILE A 155 6.37 1.44 -0.57
N GLU A 156 7.43 0.81 -1.08
CA GLU A 156 8.80 0.92 -0.55
C GLU A 156 9.29 2.38 -0.54
N ASN A 157 9.08 3.12 -1.62
CA ASN A 157 9.47 4.53 -1.70
C ASN A 157 8.64 5.45 -0.80
N GLN A 158 7.37 5.12 -0.50
CA GLN A 158 6.58 5.89 0.48
C GLN A 158 7.10 5.69 1.90
N GLU A 159 7.58 4.49 2.24
CA GLU A 159 8.26 4.22 3.50
C GLU A 159 9.56 5.03 3.62
N HIS A 160 10.32 5.18 2.52
CA HIS A 160 11.55 5.98 2.49
C HIS A 160 11.34 7.51 2.39
N ALA A 161 10.35 8.01 1.64
CA ALA A 161 10.09 9.45 1.51
C ALA A 161 9.60 10.08 2.84
N SER A 162 8.96 9.27 3.69
CA SER A 162 8.64 9.62 5.08
C SER A 162 9.88 9.87 5.94
N SER A 163 11.05 9.40 5.51
CA SER A 163 12.35 9.56 6.19
C SER A 163 13.16 10.77 5.69
N SER A 164 12.80 11.43 4.59
CA SER A 164 13.71 12.36 3.91
C SER A 164 13.07 13.67 3.42
N THR A 165 12.17 14.28 4.20
CA THR A 165 11.74 15.67 3.92
C THR A 165 11.58 16.50 5.19
N SER A 166 12.69 16.99 5.72
CA SER A 166 12.70 18.14 6.64
C SER A 166 13.95 19.01 6.44
N THR A 167 14.27 19.35 5.19
CA THR A 167 15.14 20.50 4.91
C THR A 167 14.31 21.78 5.01
N ALA A 168 14.43 22.38 6.20
CA ALA A 168 14.22 23.77 6.57
C ALA A 168 13.78 24.76 5.48
N LEU A 169 12.60 25.36 5.69
CA LEU A 169 12.36 26.78 5.41
C LEU A 169 11.95 27.45 6.72
N ILE A 170 12.96 27.94 7.45
CA ILE A 170 12.78 28.84 8.58
C ILE A 170 12.26 30.16 8.02
N LYS A 171 10.96 30.46 8.21
CA LYS A 171 10.47 31.85 8.15
C LYS A 171 10.62 32.47 9.54
N PRO A 172 11.09 33.73 9.65
CA PRO A 172 11.53 34.30 10.91
C PRO A 172 10.35 34.55 11.86
N LEU A 173 10.64 34.31 13.15
CA LEU A 173 9.77 34.53 14.30
C LEU A 173 9.48 36.03 14.46
N VAL A 174 8.27 36.48 14.14
CA VAL A 174 7.80 37.80 14.55
C VAL A 174 7.30 37.70 15.99
N LYS A 175 8.01 38.37 16.91
CA LYS A 175 7.66 38.52 18.33
C LYS A 175 6.52 39.54 18.52
N PRO A 176 5.82 39.49 19.67
CA PRO A 176 4.43 39.92 19.80
C PRO A 176 4.30 41.43 19.98
N ILE A 177 3.11 41.95 19.66
CA ILE A 177 2.63 43.24 20.15
C ILE A 177 1.58 42.93 21.21
N TYR A 178 1.75 43.60 22.36
CA TYR A 178 0.99 43.56 23.64
C TYR A 178 -0.47 43.10 23.57
#